data_AF-A0A7X7X4P9-F1
#
_entry.id   AF-A0A7X7X4P9-F1
#
_cell.length_a   1.000
_cell.length_b   1.000
_cell.length_c   1.000
_cell.angle_alpha   90.00
_cell.angle_beta   90.00
_cell.angle_gamma   90.00
#
_symmetry.space_group_name_H-M   'P 1'
#
loop_
_entity.id
_entity.type
_entity.pdbx_description
1 polymer ?
#
loop_
_entity_poly.entity_id
_entity_poly.type
_entity_poly.pdbx_seq_one_letter_code
_entity_poly.pdbx_strand_id
1 'polypeptide(L)'
;MKKFVIVMITIMILFVFLMVNYLLWDKENLLKQTESDKIEQDWLRGQNRTLQATVNEQEQAIKALEKEKNQLSTRISGLEQELKRINSLTEDYRKEIAEKGQAINNYKMFTEGLLCELTLDWFESISNRDYEAAWDLLASDHMIFGKQYNREDFYRYLEAVHSIGLVRKAGEEDDGAGQIHDNKYWTAAGFAFEMLKGYGNEYEVMTELQVEVVLKDKHAGEISDWIQGSSRLRMLFLFSHEDQKWEIKTVTKANN
;
A
#
# COMPACT_ATOMS: atom_id res chain seq x y z
N MET A 1 11.27 132.64 17.83
CA MET A 1 11.14 131.59 18.89
C MET A 1 9.86 130.76 18.78
N LYS A 2 8.64 131.33 18.72
CA LYS A 2 7.38 130.54 18.61
C LYS A 2 7.32 129.56 17.42
N LYS A 3 7.79 129.96 16.24
CA LYS A 3 7.83 129.09 15.04
C LYS A 3 8.76 127.87 15.20
N PHE A 4 9.86 128.01 15.93
CA PHE A 4 10.83 126.93 16.18
C PHE A 4 10.27 125.91 17.18
N VAL A 5 9.58 126.39 18.23
CA VAL A 5 8.89 125.53 19.21
C VAL A 5 7.80 124.69 18.55
N ILE A 6 7.03 125.28 17.62
CA ILE A 6 5.99 124.55 16.87
C ILE A 6 6.62 123.42 16.03
N VAL A 7 7.74 123.69 15.33
CA VAL A 7 8.47 122.68 14.53
C VAL A 7 9.06 121.58 15.42
N MET A 8 9.57 121.93 16.60
CA MET A 8 10.13 120.96 17.56
C MET A 8 9.03 120.03 18.11
N ILE A 9 7.85 120.59 18.42
CA ILE A 9 6.69 119.83 18.89
C ILE A 9 6.13 118.91 17.80
N THR A 10 6.05 119.36 16.53
CA THR A 10 5.61 118.48 15.44
C THR A 10 6.58 117.34 15.16
N ILE A 11 7.89 117.57 15.24
CA ILE A 11 8.90 116.50 15.15
C ILE A 11 8.75 115.51 16.30
N MET A 12 8.52 115.99 17.53
CA MET A 12 8.31 115.14 18.70
C MET A 12 7.04 114.29 18.56
N ILE A 13 5.92 114.88 18.12
CA ILE A 13 4.67 114.12 17.87
C ILE A 13 4.87 113.09 16.75
N LEU A 14 5.60 113.45 15.69
CA LEU A 14 5.92 112.53 14.60
C LEU A 14 6.80 111.36 15.07
N PHE A 15 7.77 111.62 15.95
CA PHE A 15 8.61 110.59 16.56
C PHE A 15 7.80 109.65 17.46
N VAL A 16 6.88 110.19 18.27
CA VAL A 16 5.95 109.37 19.08
C VAL A 16 5.07 108.50 18.18
N PHE A 17 4.54 109.04 17.08
CA PHE A 17 3.76 108.27 16.12
C PHE A 17 4.56 107.13 15.49
N LEU A 18 5.82 107.39 15.07
CA LEU A 18 6.73 106.37 14.56
C LEU A 18 7.00 105.28 15.60
N MET A 19 7.26 105.66 16.85
CA MET A 19 7.54 104.71 17.93
C MET A 19 6.32 103.84 18.25
N VAL A 20 5.13 104.42 18.35
CA VAL A 20 3.89 103.68 18.60
C VAL A 20 3.61 102.70 17.45
N ASN A 21 3.82 103.11 16.21
CA ASN A 21 3.61 102.23 15.05
C ASN A 21 4.62 101.06 15.03
N TYR A 22 5.89 101.32 15.37
CA TYR A 22 6.90 100.27 15.53
C TYR A 22 6.56 99.28 16.64
N LEU A 23 6.12 99.77 17.81
CA LEU A 23 5.70 98.90 18.93
C LEU A 23 4.44 98.07 18.59
N LEU A 24 3.54 98.64 17.80
CA LEU A 24 2.32 97.95 17.37
C LEU A 24 2.67 96.85 16.36
N TRP A 25 3.58 97.12 15.43
CA TRP A 25 4.13 96.12 14.52
C TRP A 25 4.86 94.99 15.25
N ASP A 26 5.70 95.33 16.24
CA ASP A 26 6.43 94.34 17.04
C ASP A 26 5.48 93.43 17.83
N LYS A 27 4.44 94.01 18.47
CA LYS A 27 3.40 93.25 19.15
C LYS A 27 2.65 92.31 18.18
N GLU A 28 2.26 92.80 17.02
CA GLU A 28 1.56 91.99 16.01
C GLU A 28 2.43 90.85 15.49
N ASN A 29 3.73 91.10 15.31
CA ASN A 29 4.69 90.10 14.86
C ASN A 29 4.92 89.00 15.92
N LEU A 30 5.06 89.37 17.20
CA LEU A 30 5.17 88.42 18.31
C LEU A 30 3.91 87.55 18.46
N LEU A 31 2.72 88.13 18.27
CA LEU A 31 1.47 87.38 18.29
C LEU A 31 1.41 86.36 17.14
N LYS A 32 1.79 86.76 15.91
CA LYS A 32 1.87 85.86 14.75
C LYS A 32 2.85 84.71 14.96
N GLN A 33 4.02 84.98 15.55
CA GLN A 33 4.98 83.93 15.89
C GLN A 33 4.40 82.95 16.92
N THR A 34 3.79 83.47 17.99
CA THR A 34 3.19 82.63 19.04
C THR A 34 2.05 81.75 18.50
N GLU A 35 1.23 82.27 17.59
CA GLU A 35 0.18 81.50 16.92
C GLU A 35 0.75 80.45 15.97
N SER A 36 1.78 80.80 15.19
CA SER A 36 2.50 79.85 14.32
C SER A 36 3.11 78.70 15.12
N ASP A 37 3.79 79.00 16.22
CA ASP A 37 4.42 77.99 17.08
C ASP A 37 3.39 77.05 17.73
N LYS A 38 2.22 77.58 18.11
CA LYS A 38 1.10 76.76 18.63
C LYS A 38 0.55 75.82 17.55
N ILE A 39 0.33 76.32 16.34
CA ILE A 39 -0.16 75.51 15.21
C ILE A 39 0.85 74.40 14.90
N GLU A 40 2.14 74.71 14.89
CA GLU A 40 3.19 73.72 14.67
C GLU A 40 3.24 72.66 15.78
N GLN A 41 3.16 73.06 17.05
CA GLN A 41 3.08 72.11 18.16
C GLN A 41 1.85 71.20 18.09
N ASP A 42 0.69 71.75 17.76
CA ASP A 42 -0.54 70.96 17.64
C ASP A 42 -0.48 70.00 16.45
N TRP A 43 0.14 70.41 15.34
CA TRP A 43 0.40 69.54 14.20
C TRP A 43 1.36 68.40 14.56
N LEU A 44 2.48 68.69 15.22
CA LEU A 44 3.44 67.68 15.68
C LEU A 44 2.81 66.69 16.67
N ARG A 45 1.94 67.18 17.57
CA ARG A 45 1.17 66.34 18.48
C ARG A 45 0.18 65.44 17.75
N GLY A 46 -0.51 65.98 16.75
CA GLY A 46 -1.39 65.21 15.87
C GLY A 46 -0.64 64.09 15.17
N GLN A 47 0.52 64.41 14.59
CA GLN A 47 1.36 63.43 13.90
C GLN A 47 1.88 62.34 14.85
N ASN A 48 2.35 62.72 16.04
CA ASN A 48 2.76 61.76 17.07
C ASN A 48 1.63 60.82 17.49
N ARG A 49 0.40 61.33 17.65
CA ARG A 49 -0.78 60.48 17.95
C ARG A 49 -1.04 59.47 16.84
N THR A 50 -0.99 59.89 15.58
CA THR A 50 -1.19 59.00 14.44
C THR A 50 -0.11 57.93 14.37
N LEU A 51 1.17 58.32 14.50
CA LEU A 51 2.29 57.38 14.52
C LEU A 51 2.16 56.37 15.67
N GLN A 52 1.78 56.84 16.86
CA GLN A 52 1.59 55.97 18.02
C GLN A 52 0.41 54.99 17.82
N ALA A 53 -0.66 55.41 17.15
CA ALA A 53 -1.76 54.52 16.77
C ALA A 53 -1.28 53.46 15.76
N THR A 54 -0.55 53.86 14.73
CA THR A 54 0.01 52.92 13.73
C THR A 54 0.99 51.92 14.37
N VAL A 55 1.86 52.38 15.27
CA VAL A 55 2.77 51.49 16.01
C VAL A 55 1.98 50.48 16.85
N ASN A 56 0.95 50.92 17.57
CA ASN A 56 0.10 50.02 18.34
C ASN A 56 -0.61 48.99 17.46
N GLU A 57 -1.13 49.39 16.30
CA GLU A 57 -1.76 48.48 15.34
C GLU A 57 -0.76 47.46 14.79
N GLN A 58 0.46 47.91 14.44
CA GLN A 58 1.53 47.03 13.97
C GLN A 58 1.99 46.05 15.06
N GLU A 59 2.13 46.50 16.31
CA GLU A 59 2.45 45.62 17.43
C GLU A 59 1.37 44.55 17.67
N GLN A 60 0.10 44.91 17.54
CA GLN A 60 -1.00 43.95 17.62
C GLN A 60 -0.97 42.94 16.48
N ALA A 61 -0.70 43.40 15.25
CA ALA A 61 -0.57 42.52 14.09
C ALA A 61 0.63 41.56 14.24
N ILE A 62 1.77 42.03 14.74
CA ILE A 62 2.95 41.21 15.01
C ILE A 62 2.60 40.12 16.04
N LYS A 63 1.95 40.48 17.14
CA LYS A 63 1.52 39.51 18.17
C LYS A 63 0.55 38.46 17.62
N ALA A 64 -0.36 38.87 16.74
CA ALA A 64 -1.30 37.95 16.10
C ALA A 64 -0.58 36.95 15.17
N LEU A 65 0.32 37.45 14.32
CA LEU A 65 1.13 36.61 13.42
C LEU A 65 2.06 35.67 14.19
N GLU A 66 2.64 36.12 15.29
CA GLU A 66 3.50 35.29 16.14
C GLU A 66 2.72 34.16 16.82
N LYS A 67 1.48 34.44 17.25
CA LYS A 67 0.56 33.42 17.76
C LYS A 67 0.20 32.39 16.68
N GLU A 68 -0.13 32.85 15.48
CA GLU A 68 -0.45 31.96 14.35
C GLU A 68 0.75 31.09 13.96
N LYS A 69 1.95 31.68 13.88
CA LYS A 69 3.20 30.96 13.65
C LYS A 69 3.42 29.85 14.68
N ASN A 70 3.19 30.14 15.96
CA ASN A 70 3.36 29.15 17.02
C ASN A 70 2.31 28.03 16.93
N GLN A 71 1.07 28.36 16.59
CA GLN A 71 0.01 27.37 16.36
C GLN A 71 0.33 26.46 15.17
N LEU A 72 0.76 27.03 14.05
CA LEU A 72 1.16 26.27 12.86
C LEU A 72 2.38 25.40 13.15
N SER A 73 3.39 25.92 13.85
CA SER A 73 4.57 25.14 14.25
C SER A 73 4.21 23.94 15.12
N THR A 74 3.29 24.12 16.08
CA THR A 74 2.78 23.02 16.92
C THR A 74 2.06 21.98 16.09
N ARG A 75 1.23 22.42 15.13
CA ARG A 75 0.49 21.51 14.24
C ARG A 75 1.42 20.73 13.32
N ILE A 76 2.45 21.38 12.77
CA ILE A 76 3.47 20.72 11.94
C ILE A 76 4.18 19.64 12.76
N SER A 77 4.63 19.96 13.97
CA SER A 77 5.29 18.98 14.84
C SER A 77 4.39 17.78 15.18
N GLY A 78 3.09 18.02 15.42
CA GLY A 78 2.11 16.95 15.64
C GLY A 78 1.94 16.04 14.41
N LEU A 79 1.81 16.64 13.22
CA LEU A 79 1.70 15.90 11.96
C LEU A 79 2.97 15.10 11.63
N GLU A 80 4.15 15.64 11.92
CA GLU A 80 5.42 14.93 11.75
C GLU A 80 5.52 13.71 12.67
N GLN A 81 5.04 13.82 13.92
CA GLN A 81 5.00 12.70 14.84
C GLN A 81 4.01 11.62 14.39
N GLU A 82 2.85 12.03 13.87
CA GLU A 82 1.84 11.12 13.33
C GLU A 82 2.34 10.39 12.08
N LEU A 83 3.00 11.10 11.16
CA LEU A 83 3.66 10.51 10.00
C LEU A 83 4.71 9.48 10.39
N LYS A 84 5.55 9.78 11.40
CA LYS A 84 6.53 8.81 11.91
C LYS A 84 5.86 7.54 12.44
N ARG A 85 4.76 7.68 13.19
CA ARG A 85 3.99 6.54 13.72
C ARG A 85 3.35 5.71 12.61
N ILE A 86 2.74 6.36 11.62
CA ILE A 86 2.11 5.67 10.48
C ILE A 86 3.16 4.94 9.65
N ASN A 87 4.32 5.55 9.42
CA ASN A 87 5.42 4.90 8.69
C ASN A 87 5.95 3.68 9.43
N SER A 88 6.11 3.73 10.77
CA SER A 88 6.55 2.56 11.53
C SER A 88 5.52 1.43 11.46
N LEU A 89 4.23 1.74 11.62
CA LEU A 89 3.15 0.74 11.50
C LEU A 89 3.10 0.12 10.09
N THR A 90 3.30 0.93 9.05
CA THR A 90 3.32 0.44 7.66
C THR A 90 4.47 -0.54 7.44
N GLU A 91 5.64 -0.25 8.00
CA GLU A 91 6.80 -1.14 7.90
C GLU A 91 6.59 -2.44 8.67
N ASP A 92 5.97 -2.37 9.86
CA ASP A 92 5.62 -3.56 10.65
C ASP A 92 4.61 -4.44 9.89
N TYR A 93 3.57 -3.84 9.30
CA TYR A 93 2.61 -4.58 8.47
C TYR A 93 3.25 -5.18 7.23
N ARG A 94 4.21 -4.51 6.59
CA ARG A 94 4.96 -5.08 5.46
C ARG A 94 5.75 -6.31 5.87
N LYS A 95 6.42 -6.27 7.02
CA LYS A 95 7.12 -7.44 7.57
C LYS A 95 6.16 -8.59 7.87
N GLU A 96 5.05 -8.30 8.53
CA GLU A 96 4.03 -9.32 8.82
C GLU A 96 3.47 -9.95 7.54
N ILE A 97 3.19 -9.15 6.51
CA ILE A 97 2.75 -9.67 5.19
C ILE A 97 3.82 -10.56 4.56
N ALA A 98 5.10 -10.17 4.63
CA ALA A 98 6.20 -10.97 4.10
C ALA A 98 6.35 -12.30 4.85
N GLU A 99 6.28 -12.29 6.19
CA GLU A 99 6.34 -13.49 7.03
C GLU A 99 5.16 -14.44 6.75
N LYS A 100 3.93 -13.91 6.68
CA LYS A 100 2.76 -14.72 6.31
C LYS A 100 2.87 -15.24 4.88
N GLY A 101 3.42 -14.44 3.95
CA GLY A 101 3.69 -14.86 2.58
C GLY A 101 4.67 -16.04 2.52
N GLN A 102 5.75 -15.98 3.30
CA GLN A 102 6.72 -17.07 3.42
C GLN A 102 6.08 -18.33 4.02
N ALA A 103 5.29 -18.18 5.09
CA ALA A 103 4.57 -19.29 5.70
C ALA A 103 3.63 -19.97 4.69
N ILE A 104 2.84 -19.19 3.95
CA ILE A 104 1.95 -19.71 2.90
C ILE A 104 2.75 -20.44 1.81
N ASN A 105 3.91 -19.92 1.40
CA ASN A 105 4.74 -20.57 0.40
C ASN A 105 5.29 -21.91 0.91
N ASN A 106 5.74 -21.96 2.16
CA ASN A 106 6.20 -23.20 2.78
C ASN A 106 5.07 -24.24 2.90
N TYR A 107 3.87 -23.81 3.30
CA TYR A 107 2.71 -24.69 3.34
C TYR A 107 2.35 -25.22 1.95
N LYS A 108 2.35 -24.37 0.92
CA LYS A 108 2.12 -24.81 -0.46
C LYS A 108 3.13 -25.85 -0.91
N MET A 109 4.41 -25.62 -0.63
CA MET A 109 5.47 -26.57 -0.98
C MET A 109 5.27 -27.92 -0.28
N PHE A 110 4.92 -27.90 0.99
CA PHE A 110 4.61 -29.11 1.75
C PHE A 110 3.39 -29.84 1.19
N THR A 111 2.30 -29.12 0.91
CA THR A 111 1.08 -29.69 0.33
C THR A 111 1.34 -30.25 -1.07
N GLU A 112 2.10 -29.56 -1.93
CA GLU A 112 2.43 -30.06 -3.27
C GLU A 112 3.20 -31.38 -3.22
N GLY A 113 4.17 -31.48 -2.31
CA GLY A 113 4.93 -32.71 -2.08
C GLY A 113 4.03 -33.86 -1.62
N LEU A 114 3.17 -33.61 -0.63
CA LEU A 114 2.21 -34.60 -0.13
C LEU A 114 1.23 -35.08 -1.20
N LEU A 115 0.68 -34.16 -2.01
CA LEU A 115 -0.25 -34.52 -3.07
C LEU A 115 0.43 -35.30 -4.21
N CYS A 116 1.68 -34.98 -4.51
CA CYS A 116 2.49 -35.72 -5.48
C CYS A 116 2.80 -37.14 -4.97
N GLU A 117 3.19 -37.29 -3.70
CA GLU A 117 3.39 -38.59 -3.05
C GLU A 117 2.11 -39.42 -3.04
N LEU A 118 0.97 -38.84 -2.64
CA LEU A 118 -0.33 -39.48 -2.69
C LEU A 118 -0.70 -39.98 -4.11
N THR A 119 -0.37 -39.19 -5.13
CA THR A 119 -0.60 -39.56 -6.54
C THR A 119 0.28 -40.73 -6.96
N LEU A 120 1.56 -40.74 -6.54
CA LEU A 120 2.49 -41.83 -6.81
C LEU A 120 2.05 -43.12 -6.13
N ASP A 121 1.67 -43.05 -4.85
CA ASP A 121 1.16 -44.19 -4.08
C ASP A 121 -0.10 -44.79 -4.72
N TRP A 122 -0.99 -43.92 -5.21
CA TRP A 122 -2.18 -44.35 -5.94
C TRP A 122 -1.84 -45.07 -7.24
N PHE A 123 -0.91 -44.53 -8.04
CA PHE A 123 -0.47 -45.16 -9.30
C PHE A 123 0.32 -46.46 -9.07
N GLU A 124 1.14 -46.52 -8.02
CA GLU A 124 1.85 -47.74 -7.63
C GLU A 124 0.87 -48.83 -7.19
N SER A 125 -0.13 -48.49 -6.38
CA SER A 125 -1.18 -49.43 -5.95
C SER A 125 -1.94 -50.03 -7.14
N ILE A 126 -2.28 -49.19 -8.13
CA ILE A 126 -2.91 -49.66 -9.39
C ILE A 126 -1.97 -50.59 -10.16
N SER A 127 -0.69 -50.22 -10.30
CA SER A 127 0.31 -50.99 -11.06
C SER A 127 0.63 -52.35 -10.39
N ASN A 128 0.64 -52.39 -9.06
CA ASN A 128 0.85 -53.60 -8.26
C ASN A 128 -0.41 -54.47 -8.12
N ARG A 129 -1.55 -54.02 -8.67
CA ARG A 129 -2.88 -54.64 -8.56
C ARG A 129 -3.41 -54.73 -7.12
N ASP A 130 -2.92 -53.87 -6.25
CA ASP A 130 -3.47 -53.69 -4.91
C ASP A 130 -4.61 -52.65 -4.96
N TYR A 131 -5.76 -53.10 -5.46
CA TYR A 131 -6.89 -52.20 -5.69
C TYR A 131 -7.62 -51.81 -4.40
N GLU A 132 -7.45 -52.57 -3.30
CA GLU A 132 -7.95 -52.18 -1.97
C GLU A 132 -7.16 -50.96 -1.46
N ALA A 133 -5.83 -50.99 -1.52
CA ALA A 133 -5.00 -49.84 -1.18
C ALA A 133 -5.30 -48.61 -2.07
N ALA A 134 -5.54 -48.81 -3.37
CA ALA A 134 -5.93 -47.72 -4.27
C ALA A 134 -7.33 -47.15 -3.98
N TRP A 135 -8.24 -47.96 -3.43
CA TRP A 135 -9.59 -47.55 -3.05
C TRP A 135 -9.62 -46.74 -1.76
N ASP A 136 -8.79 -47.11 -0.78
CA ASP A 136 -8.70 -46.41 0.51
C ASP A 136 -8.14 -44.97 0.38
N LEU A 137 -7.50 -44.64 -0.74
CA LEU A 137 -7.03 -43.28 -1.06
C LEU A 137 -8.09 -42.40 -1.74
N LEU A 138 -9.26 -42.96 -2.10
CA LEU A 138 -10.36 -42.24 -2.74
C LEU A 138 -11.34 -41.67 -1.71
N ALA A 139 -11.92 -40.51 -2.03
CA ALA A 139 -12.98 -39.93 -1.23
C ALA A 139 -14.30 -40.73 -1.35
N SER A 140 -15.16 -40.61 -0.34
CA SER A 140 -16.48 -41.27 -0.32
C SER A 140 -17.39 -40.85 -1.48
N ASP A 141 -17.22 -39.62 -2.01
CA ASP A 141 -17.97 -39.04 -3.13
C ASP A 141 -17.17 -39.00 -4.45
N HIS A 142 -16.21 -39.92 -4.62
CA HIS A 142 -15.28 -39.88 -5.75
C HIS A 142 -15.96 -39.96 -7.13
N MET A 143 -15.40 -39.24 -8.10
CA MET A 143 -15.77 -39.27 -9.51
C MET A 143 -14.54 -39.51 -10.39
N ILE A 144 -14.47 -40.69 -11.00
CA ILE A 144 -13.37 -41.09 -11.88
C ILE A 144 -13.90 -41.11 -13.32
N PHE A 145 -13.34 -40.27 -14.18
CA PHE A 145 -13.79 -40.02 -15.55
C PHE A 145 -15.31 -39.76 -15.67
N GLY A 146 -15.86 -39.01 -14.71
CA GLY A 146 -17.28 -38.63 -14.70
C GLY A 146 -18.24 -39.73 -14.23
N LYS A 147 -17.73 -40.86 -13.72
CA LYS A 147 -18.53 -41.93 -13.10
C LYS A 147 -18.11 -42.15 -11.66
N GLN A 148 -19.09 -42.38 -10.80
CA GLN A 148 -18.86 -42.92 -9.46
C GLN A 148 -18.85 -44.45 -9.59
N TYR A 149 -17.80 -45.08 -9.09
CA TYR A 149 -17.67 -46.53 -9.16
C TYR A 149 -18.07 -47.15 -7.81
N ASN A 150 -18.56 -48.39 -7.85
CA ASN A 150 -18.59 -49.24 -6.67
C ASN A 150 -17.26 -50.01 -6.58
N ARG A 151 -16.93 -50.54 -5.40
CA ARG A 151 -15.66 -51.26 -5.14
C ARG A 151 -15.35 -52.33 -6.19
N GLU A 152 -16.32 -53.21 -6.49
CA GLU A 152 -16.15 -54.29 -7.46
C GLU A 152 -16.03 -53.79 -8.92
N ASP A 153 -16.76 -52.73 -9.26
CA ASP A 153 -16.73 -52.12 -10.59
C ASP A 153 -15.41 -51.38 -10.84
N PHE A 154 -14.87 -50.75 -9.80
CA PHE A 154 -13.57 -50.08 -9.83
C PHE A 154 -12.42 -51.07 -10.08
N TYR A 155 -12.43 -52.23 -9.42
CA TYR A 155 -11.38 -53.25 -9.59
C TYR A 155 -11.36 -53.82 -11.00
N ARG A 156 -12.55 -54.10 -11.53
CA ARG A 156 -12.72 -54.57 -12.92
C ARG A 156 -12.32 -53.51 -13.93
N TYR A 157 -12.62 -52.24 -13.67
CA TYR A 157 -12.25 -51.13 -14.56
C TYR A 157 -10.72 -50.93 -14.60
N LEU A 158 -10.03 -51.03 -13.46
CA LEU A 158 -8.58 -50.87 -13.40
C LEU A 158 -7.79 -52.10 -13.83
N GLU A 159 -8.40 -53.29 -13.88
CA GLU A 159 -7.73 -54.53 -14.29
C GLU A 159 -7.13 -54.47 -15.71
N ALA A 160 -7.73 -53.63 -16.58
CA ALA A 160 -7.24 -53.37 -17.93
C ALA A 160 -5.96 -52.53 -17.98
N VAL A 161 -5.65 -51.79 -16.91
CA VAL A 161 -4.44 -50.98 -16.81
C VAL A 161 -3.28 -51.87 -16.33
N HIS A 162 -2.17 -51.84 -17.06
CA HIS A 162 -0.98 -52.64 -16.73
C HIS A 162 -0.03 -51.87 -15.81
N SER A 163 0.22 -50.60 -16.11
CA SER A 163 1.02 -49.71 -15.28
C SER A 163 0.68 -48.25 -15.58
N ILE A 164 0.73 -47.41 -14.54
CA ILE A 164 0.61 -45.96 -14.64
C ILE A 164 1.80 -45.35 -13.92
N GLY A 165 2.42 -44.33 -14.50
CA GLY A 165 3.47 -43.56 -13.84
C GLY A 165 3.38 -42.07 -14.20
N LEU A 166 3.89 -41.22 -13.32
CA LEU A 166 4.08 -39.80 -13.63
C LEU A 166 5.26 -39.62 -14.58
N VAL A 167 5.09 -38.79 -15.62
CA VAL A 167 6.16 -38.44 -16.56
C VAL A 167 7.11 -37.47 -15.87
N ARG A 168 8.42 -37.74 -15.97
CA ARG A 168 9.45 -36.80 -15.51
C ARG A 168 9.52 -35.60 -16.44
N LYS A 169 9.56 -34.40 -15.86
CA LYS A 169 9.70 -33.14 -16.59
C LYS A 169 11.05 -33.14 -17.33
N ALA A 170 11.02 -33.12 -18.66
CA ALA A 170 12.23 -33.07 -19.46
C ALA A 170 12.86 -31.67 -19.40
N GLY A 171 14.02 -31.57 -18.72
CA GLY A 171 14.92 -30.42 -18.78
C GLY A 171 15.09 -29.63 -17.49
N GLU A 172 16.00 -30.07 -16.62
CA GLU A 172 17.02 -29.20 -16.01
C GLU A 172 18.31 -30.03 -16.02
N GLU A 173 19.20 -29.76 -16.99
CA GLU A 173 20.61 -30.09 -16.82
C GLU A 173 21.07 -29.34 -15.57
N ASP A 174 21.74 -30.06 -14.67
CA ASP A 174 22.44 -29.53 -13.49
C ASP A 174 23.55 -28.57 -13.94
N ASP A 175 23.22 -27.31 -14.21
CA ASP A 175 24.19 -26.24 -14.31
C ASP A 175 24.48 -25.73 -12.90
N GLY A 176 25.50 -26.35 -12.29
CA GLY A 176 26.06 -26.03 -10.97
C GLY A 176 26.51 -24.58 -10.77
N ALA A 177 25.55 -23.66 -10.75
CA ALA A 177 25.68 -22.25 -10.47
C ALA A 177 24.55 -21.85 -9.53
N GLY A 178 24.80 -21.95 -8.23
CA GLY A 178 23.99 -21.29 -7.23
C GLY A 178 23.98 -19.78 -7.49
N GLN A 179 22.91 -19.27 -8.07
CA GLN A 179 22.56 -17.85 -8.00
C GLN A 179 21.10 -17.69 -7.58
N ILE A 180 20.97 -17.11 -6.40
CA ILE A 180 19.76 -16.60 -5.80
C ILE A 180 19.29 -15.44 -6.67
N HIS A 181 18.22 -15.62 -7.45
CA HIS A 181 17.33 -14.54 -7.86
C HIS A 181 15.96 -15.10 -8.29
N ASP A 182 14.92 -14.54 -7.66
CA ASP A 182 13.54 -14.40 -8.13
C ASP A 182 12.78 -15.63 -8.64
N ASN A 183 11.75 -15.98 -7.87
CA ASN A 183 10.48 -16.53 -8.37
C ASN A 183 10.50 -17.92 -9.05
N LYS A 184 11.55 -18.74 -8.86
CA LYS A 184 11.49 -20.17 -9.21
C LYS A 184 10.71 -20.95 -8.15
N TYR A 185 9.45 -21.24 -8.48
CA TYR A 185 8.60 -22.20 -7.79
C TYR A 185 9.31 -23.56 -7.81
N TRP A 186 9.57 -24.11 -6.62
CA TRP A 186 9.93 -25.52 -6.47
C TRP A 186 8.77 -26.37 -7.02
N THR A 187 9.00 -27.13 -8.09
CA THR A 187 8.05 -28.12 -8.63
C THR A 187 8.34 -29.49 -8.04
N ALA A 188 7.32 -30.19 -7.56
CA ALA A 188 7.43 -31.53 -6.99
C ALA A 188 8.33 -32.48 -7.82
N ALA A 189 9.52 -32.75 -7.28
CA ALA A 189 10.39 -33.89 -7.58
C ALA A 189 10.61 -34.24 -9.07
N GLY A 190 10.76 -33.26 -9.96
CA GLY A 190 11.09 -33.52 -11.36
C GLY A 190 10.00 -34.27 -12.14
N PHE A 191 8.77 -34.33 -11.62
CA PHE A 191 7.59 -34.84 -12.33
C PHE A 191 6.78 -33.68 -12.90
N ALA A 192 6.08 -33.93 -13.99
CA ALA A 192 5.14 -32.97 -14.57
C ALA A 192 3.83 -32.95 -13.75
N PHE A 193 3.88 -32.28 -12.59
CA PHE A 193 2.77 -32.08 -11.65
C PHE A 193 2.63 -30.58 -11.34
N GLU A 194 1.45 -30.00 -11.57
CA GLU A 194 1.20 -28.57 -11.37
C GLU A 194 -0.13 -28.35 -10.62
N MET A 195 -0.09 -27.60 -9.52
CA MET A 195 -1.32 -27.19 -8.82
C MET A 195 -1.96 -25.99 -9.51
N LEU A 196 -3.22 -26.13 -9.95
CA LEU A 196 -3.99 -25.06 -10.60
C LEU A 196 -4.51 -24.07 -9.56
N LYS A 197 -4.09 -22.81 -9.67
CA LYS A 197 -4.50 -21.72 -8.77
C LYS A 197 -5.89 -21.19 -9.17
N GLY A 198 -6.76 -20.98 -8.19
CA GLY A 198 -8.09 -20.35 -8.38
C GLY A 198 -9.23 -21.32 -8.69
N TYR A 199 -9.00 -22.63 -8.55
CA TYR A 199 -10.01 -23.68 -8.72
C TYR A 199 -10.15 -24.47 -7.42
N GLY A 200 -11.40 -24.68 -6.96
CA GLY A 200 -11.71 -25.40 -5.72
C GLY A 200 -12.13 -24.50 -4.56
N ASN A 201 -12.76 -25.10 -3.54
CA ASN A 201 -13.03 -24.47 -2.24
C ASN A 201 -11.79 -24.47 -1.32
N GLU A 202 -11.90 -23.91 -0.11
CA GLU A 202 -10.79 -23.81 0.88
C GLU A 202 -10.10 -25.15 1.23
N TYR A 203 -10.74 -26.28 0.92
CA TYR A 203 -10.27 -27.64 1.20
C TYR A 203 -10.10 -28.50 -0.05
N GLU A 204 -10.21 -27.92 -1.24
CA GLU A 204 -10.07 -28.62 -2.51
C GLU A 204 -8.86 -28.09 -3.28
N VAL A 205 -7.99 -28.99 -3.73
CA VAL A 205 -6.82 -28.65 -4.54
C VAL A 205 -6.92 -29.35 -5.88
N MET A 206 -6.95 -28.57 -6.95
CA MET A 206 -6.95 -29.11 -8.31
C MET A 206 -5.53 -29.12 -8.85
N THR A 207 -5.11 -30.24 -9.42
CA THR A 207 -3.79 -30.41 -10.03
C THR A 207 -3.92 -30.94 -11.45
N GLU A 208 -2.96 -30.58 -12.29
CA GLU A 208 -2.78 -31.09 -13.63
C GLU A 208 -1.46 -31.84 -13.70
N LEU A 209 -1.47 -33.03 -14.29
CA LEU A 209 -0.33 -33.93 -14.31
C LEU A 209 -0.20 -34.68 -15.63
N GLN A 210 1.04 -34.97 -16.02
CA GLN A 210 1.33 -35.82 -17.18
C GLN A 210 1.65 -37.23 -16.72
N VAL A 211 0.93 -38.20 -17.27
CA VAL A 211 1.08 -39.62 -16.95
C VAL A 211 1.43 -40.42 -18.19
N GLU A 212 2.17 -41.49 -17.98
CA GLU A 212 2.42 -42.53 -18.96
C GLU A 212 1.62 -43.78 -18.56
N VAL A 213 0.77 -44.24 -19.47
CA VAL A 213 -0.18 -45.31 -19.21
C VAL A 213 0.08 -46.47 -20.17
N VAL A 214 0.27 -47.66 -19.62
CA VAL A 214 0.40 -48.92 -20.37
C VAL A 214 -0.86 -49.75 -20.14
N LEU A 215 -1.58 -50.06 -21.22
CA LEU A 215 -2.80 -50.87 -21.18
C LEU A 215 -2.50 -52.31 -21.61
N LYS A 216 -3.28 -53.28 -21.12
CA LYS A 216 -3.21 -54.67 -21.61
C LYS A 216 -3.89 -54.79 -22.97
N ASP A 217 -3.21 -55.42 -23.94
CA ASP A 217 -3.68 -55.62 -25.32
C ASP A 217 -5.09 -56.25 -25.44
N LYS A 218 -5.54 -57.00 -24.44
CA LYS A 218 -6.86 -57.67 -24.45
C LYS A 218 -8.04 -56.72 -24.15
N HIS A 219 -7.80 -55.55 -23.56
CA HIS A 219 -8.86 -54.65 -23.06
C HIS A 219 -8.76 -53.22 -23.61
N ALA A 220 -7.84 -52.98 -24.56
CA ALA A 220 -7.59 -51.67 -25.18
C ALA A 220 -8.80 -51.05 -25.91
N GLY A 221 -9.90 -51.79 -26.09
CA GLY A 221 -11.14 -51.31 -26.71
C GLY A 221 -12.29 -50.99 -25.74
N GLU A 222 -12.25 -51.44 -24.47
CA GLU A 222 -13.36 -51.26 -23.52
C GLU A 222 -13.20 -50.03 -22.62
N ILE A 223 -12.00 -49.44 -22.56
CA ILE A 223 -11.70 -48.26 -21.77
C ILE A 223 -11.41 -47.08 -22.69
N SER A 224 -12.44 -46.28 -22.97
CA SER A 224 -12.33 -45.07 -23.80
C SER A 224 -11.57 -43.93 -23.12
N ASP A 225 -11.45 -43.97 -21.79
CA ASP A 225 -11.05 -42.82 -20.99
C ASP A 225 -9.53 -42.77 -20.75
N TRP A 226 -8.85 -43.91 -20.84
CA TRP A 226 -7.40 -44.05 -20.74
C TRP A 226 -6.79 -44.23 -22.13
N ILE A 227 -5.79 -43.40 -22.46
CA ILE A 227 -5.05 -43.50 -23.74
C ILE A 227 -3.69 -44.12 -23.47
N GLN A 228 -3.32 -45.12 -24.29
CA GLN A 228 -1.99 -45.71 -24.26
C GLN A 228 -0.91 -44.66 -24.59
N GLY A 229 0.12 -44.56 -23.74
CA GLY A 229 1.19 -43.58 -23.86
C GLY A 229 1.01 -42.35 -22.95
N SER A 230 1.55 -41.20 -23.36
CA SER A 230 1.52 -39.97 -22.56
C SER A 230 0.18 -39.26 -22.64
N SER A 231 -0.44 -39.00 -21.48
CA SER A 231 -1.71 -38.31 -21.34
C SER A 231 -1.66 -37.26 -20.24
N ARG A 232 -2.47 -36.20 -20.37
CA ARG A 232 -2.70 -35.21 -19.30
C ARG A 232 -3.95 -35.55 -18.50
N LEU A 233 -3.81 -35.63 -17.18
CA LEU A 233 -4.90 -35.82 -16.25
C LEU A 233 -5.04 -34.61 -15.35
N ARG A 234 -6.27 -34.42 -14.86
CA ARG A 234 -6.63 -33.44 -13.87
C ARG A 234 -7.19 -34.16 -12.66
N MET A 235 -6.54 -33.97 -11.51
CA MET A 235 -6.94 -34.57 -10.24
C MET A 235 -7.43 -33.48 -9.29
N LEU A 236 -8.54 -33.74 -8.59
CA LEU A 236 -9.05 -32.90 -7.52
C LEU A 236 -8.86 -33.67 -6.21
N PHE A 237 -8.12 -33.08 -5.29
CA PHE A 237 -7.91 -33.60 -3.96
C PHE A 237 -8.81 -32.86 -2.98
N LEU A 238 -9.37 -33.60 -2.03
CA LEU A 238 -10.17 -33.07 -0.92
C LEU A 238 -9.42 -33.35 0.39
N PHE A 239 -9.34 -32.36 1.26
CA PHE A 239 -8.86 -32.56 2.62
C PHE A 239 -10.01 -32.98 3.54
N SER A 240 -9.98 -34.22 4.04
CA SER A 240 -10.94 -34.72 5.03
C SER A 240 -10.53 -34.27 6.43
N HIS A 241 -11.38 -33.46 7.08
CA HIS A 241 -11.16 -33.00 8.46
C HIS A 241 -11.28 -34.11 9.51
N GLU A 242 -12.08 -35.15 9.21
CA GLU A 242 -12.33 -36.26 10.14
C GLU A 242 -11.08 -37.16 10.25
N ASP A 243 -10.45 -37.46 9.10
CA ASP A 243 -9.29 -38.36 9.03
C ASP A 243 -7.94 -37.61 8.99
N GLN A 244 -7.96 -36.27 8.92
CA GLN A 244 -6.79 -35.41 8.77
C GLN A 244 -5.89 -35.80 7.58
N LYS A 245 -6.51 -36.24 6.49
CA LYS A 245 -5.82 -36.78 5.31
C LYS A 245 -6.36 -36.17 4.02
N TRP A 246 -5.50 -36.18 3.00
CA TRP A 246 -5.88 -35.83 1.64
C TRP A 246 -6.41 -37.07 0.92
N GLU A 247 -7.53 -36.91 0.24
CA GLU A 247 -8.22 -37.94 -0.51
C GLU A 247 -8.41 -37.51 -1.95
N ILE A 248 -8.43 -38.47 -2.88
CA ILE A 248 -8.68 -38.20 -4.29
C ILE A 248 -10.18 -38.16 -4.52
N LYS A 249 -10.71 -36.99 -4.87
CA LYS A 249 -12.13 -36.76 -5.12
C LYS A 249 -12.49 -36.92 -6.59
N THR A 250 -11.72 -36.32 -7.50
CA THR A 250 -12.05 -36.38 -8.93
C THR A 250 -10.82 -36.67 -9.77
N VAL A 251 -10.95 -37.55 -10.74
CA VAL A 251 -9.93 -37.80 -11.77
C VAL A 251 -10.58 -37.62 -13.13
N THR A 252 -10.10 -36.67 -13.92
CA THR A 252 -10.61 -36.40 -15.27
C THR A 252 -9.49 -36.22 -16.26
N LYS A 253 -9.80 -36.37 -17.55
CA LYS A 253 -8.85 -36.06 -18.62
C LYS A 253 -8.73 -34.54 -18.78
N ALA A 254 -7.51 -34.03 -18.76
CA ALA A 254 -7.27 -32.65 -19.15
C ALA A 254 -7.27 -32.58 -20.69
N ASN A 255 -8.07 -31.69 -21.28
CA ASN A 255 -8.00 -31.47 -22.73
C ASN A 255 -6.66 -30.83 -23.09
N ASN A 256 -6.04 -31.31 -24.18
CA ASN A 256 -4.83 -30.72 -24.74
C ASN A 256 -5.06 -29.28 -25.21
#